data_AF-A0A800EQ85-F1
#
_entry.id   AF-A0A800EQ85-F1
#
_cell.length_a   1.000
_cell.length_b   1.000
_cell.length_c   1.000
_cell.angle_alpha   90.00
_cell.angle_beta   90.00
_cell.angle_gamma   90.00
#
_symmetry.space_group_name_H-M   'P 1'
#
loop_
_entity.id
_entity.type
_entity.pdbx_description
1 polymer ?
#
loop_
_entity_poly.entity_id
_entity_poly.type
_entity_poly.pdbx_seq_one_letter_code
_entity_poly.pdbx_strand_id
1 'polypeptide(L)'
;MIELTPLDVRKKRGDFGKALRGYDLEEVDVFLELVSERMEMLVKENLAVREERDLLNEKVVVAERREQAIQDALVTAQELRQDVKEQARREANVLEREARARIEAVISESGRVLTDHRGALEELERQRDRFLKAFRTFLERELDTVEVEMGRAPLEDVTQDLDLGKAVWSMEEHVKAVEGEGRVEAQTKATKIEAEVRDEGTELPLATDLSPAFESGHGQA
;
A
#
# COMPACT_ATOMS: atom_id res chain seq x y z
N MET A 1 24.78 71.36 -46.77
CA MET A 1 26.24 71.28 -46.91
C MET A 1 26.50 70.59 -48.23
N ILE A 2 27.34 71.11 -49.11
CA ILE A 2 27.58 70.48 -50.43
C ILE A 2 28.27 69.14 -50.17
N GLU A 3 27.62 68.03 -50.51
CA GLU A 3 28.24 66.71 -50.50
C GLU A 3 29.14 66.60 -51.72
N LEU A 4 30.45 66.67 -51.48
CA LEU A 4 31.46 66.57 -52.51
C LEU A 4 31.95 65.12 -52.53
N THR A 5 31.76 64.42 -53.64
CA THR A 5 32.32 63.07 -53.79
C THR A 5 33.75 63.13 -54.33
N PRO A 6 34.59 62.10 -54.11
CA PRO A 6 35.92 62.03 -54.73
C PRO A 6 35.87 62.18 -56.27
N LEU A 7 34.80 61.66 -56.89
CA LEU A 7 34.53 61.80 -58.32
C LEU A 7 34.24 63.25 -58.73
N ASP A 8 33.51 64.01 -57.90
CA ASP A 8 33.21 65.41 -58.18
C ASP A 8 34.45 66.29 -58.09
N VAL A 9 35.37 65.98 -57.17
CA VAL A 9 36.69 66.65 -57.08
C VAL A 9 37.52 66.37 -58.33
N ARG A 10 37.58 65.11 -58.77
CA ARG A 10 38.29 64.74 -60.01
C ARG A 10 37.72 65.41 -61.25
N LYS A 11 36.39 65.51 -61.35
CA LYS A 11 35.71 66.20 -62.47
C LYS A 11 35.99 67.70 -62.51
N LYS A 12 36.38 68.31 -61.38
CA LYS A 12 36.76 69.73 -61.35
C LYS A 12 38.19 70.05 -61.77
N ARG A 13 39.03 69.03 -61.93
CA ARG A 13 40.34 69.17 -62.56
C ARG A 13 40.20 69.74 -63.98
N GLY A 14 40.91 70.81 -64.31
CA GLY A 14 40.84 71.47 -65.63
C GLY A 14 39.60 72.33 -65.91
N ASP A 15 38.60 72.35 -65.02
CA ASP A 15 37.35 73.13 -65.15
C ASP A 15 37.45 74.55 -64.55
N PHE A 16 38.64 74.92 -64.04
CA PHE A 16 38.89 76.23 -63.44
C PHE A 16 39.19 77.30 -64.50
N GLY A 17 38.46 78.41 -64.44
CA GLY A 17 38.65 79.54 -65.36
C GLY A 17 39.99 80.25 -65.16
N LYS A 18 40.61 80.72 -66.25
CA LYS A 18 41.86 81.48 -66.21
C LYS A 18 41.57 82.95 -65.86
N ALA A 19 42.22 83.47 -64.82
CA ALA A 19 42.15 84.88 -64.43
C ALA A 19 43.54 85.53 -64.54
N LEU A 20 43.59 86.85 -64.78
CA LEU A 20 44.84 87.62 -64.99
C LEU A 20 45.80 87.58 -63.78
N ARG A 21 45.30 87.18 -62.60
CA ARG A 21 46.02 86.81 -61.38
C ARG A 21 45.27 85.63 -60.75
N GLY A 22 45.94 84.50 -60.53
CA GLY A 22 45.34 83.29 -59.98
C GLY A 22 46.40 82.27 -59.58
N TYR A 23 45.96 81.17 -58.97
CA TYR A 23 46.82 80.02 -58.68
C TYR A 23 47.27 79.34 -59.97
N ASP A 24 48.42 78.65 -59.91
CA ASP A 24 48.89 77.82 -61.02
C ASP A 24 47.93 76.64 -61.22
N LEU A 25 47.43 76.49 -62.45
CA LEU A 25 46.49 75.42 -62.77
C LEU A 25 47.13 74.04 -62.64
N GLU A 26 48.42 73.87 -62.96
CA GLU A 26 49.09 72.57 -62.86
C GLU A 26 49.24 72.14 -61.39
N GLU A 27 49.61 73.08 -60.51
CA GLU A 27 49.76 72.82 -59.08
C GLU A 27 48.40 72.53 -58.42
N VAL A 28 47.35 73.26 -58.80
CA VAL A 28 45.97 73.02 -58.34
C VAL A 28 45.46 71.66 -58.80
N ASP A 29 45.71 71.28 -60.07
CA ASP A 29 45.29 69.98 -60.59
C ASP A 29 45.98 68.81 -59.87
N VAL A 30 47.27 68.92 -59.55
CA VAL A 30 48.00 67.93 -58.75
C VAL A 30 47.44 67.85 -57.33
N PHE A 31 47.14 68.98 -56.70
CA PHE A 31 46.51 69.01 -55.38
C PHE A 31 45.12 68.36 -55.38
N LEU A 32 44.29 68.62 -56.40
CA LEU A 32 42.96 68.02 -56.53
C LEU A 32 43.03 66.49 -56.72
N GLU A 33 44.03 65.98 -57.43
CA GLU A 33 44.27 64.54 -57.55
C GLU A 33 44.56 63.93 -56.16
N LEU A 34 45.49 64.53 -55.40
CA LEU A 34 45.83 64.08 -54.04
C LEU A 34 44.62 64.16 -53.08
N VAL A 35 43.84 65.24 -53.15
CA VAL A 35 42.62 65.40 -52.35
C VAL A 35 41.60 64.32 -52.73
N SER A 36 41.40 64.05 -54.02
CA SER A 36 40.47 63.02 -54.48
C SER A 36 40.88 61.62 -53.99
N GLU A 37 42.17 61.29 -54.03
CA GLU A 37 42.70 60.01 -53.55
C GLU A 37 42.53 59.88 -52.03
N ARG A 38 42.85 60.93 -51.26
CA ARG A 38 42.65 60.92 -49.81
C ARG A 38 41.18 60.83 -49.43
N MET A 39 40.30 61.50 -50.15
CA MET A 39 38.85 61.40 -49.94
C MET A 39 38.35 59.98 -50.25
N GLU A 40 38.83 59.34 -51.32
CA GLU A 40 38.45 57.96 -51.64
C GLU A 40 38.88 56.99 -50.53
N MET A 41 40.10 57.14 -50.00
CA MET A 41 40.56 56.35 -48.85
C MET A 41 39.67 56.57 -47.61
N LEU A 42 39.35 57.82 -47.29
CA LEU A 42 38.47 58.14 -46.15
C LEU A 42 37.08 57.56 -46.32
N VAL A 43 36.51 57.57 -47.54
CA VAL A 43 35.21 56.95 -47.82
C VAL A 43 35.26 55.44 -47.59
N LYS A 44 36.30 54.76 -48.08
CA LYS A 44 36.49 53.31 -47.87
C LYS A 44 36.65 52.96 -46.39
N GLU A 45 37.48 53.71 -45.66
CA GLU A 45 37.67 53.54 -44.22
C GLU A 45 36.37 53.78 -43.45
N ASN A 46 35.62 54.83 -43.81
CA ASN A 46 34.34 55.14 -43.18
C ASN A 46 33.29 54.03 -43.40
N LEU A 47 33.23 53.45 -44.60
CA LEU A 47 32.37 52.31 -44.89
C LEU A 47 32.76 51.09 -44.05
N ALA A 48 34.05 50.74 -44.00
CA ALA A 48 34.54 49.61 -43.21
C ALA A 48 34.24 49.77 -41.72
N VAL A 49 34.48 50.96 -41.16
CA VAL A 49 34.16 51.26 -39.75
C VAL A 49 32.66 51.23 -39.49
N ARG A 50 31.82 51.68 -40.43
CA ARG A 50 30.36 51.61 -40.30
C ARG A 50 29.88 50.17 -40.27
N GLU A 51 30.37 49.33 -41.18
CA GLU A 51 30.05 47.90 -41.24
C GLU A 51 30.46 47.17 -39.95
N GLU A 52 31.68 47.42 -39.46
CA GLU A 52 32.14 46.86 -38.18
C GLU A 52 31.25 47.31 -37.02
N ARG A 53 30.92 48.61 -36.96
CA ARG A 53 30.03 49.16 -35.93
C ARG A 53 28.64 48.55 -35.97
N ASP A 54 28.09 48.32 -37.16
CA ASP A 54 26.77 47.69 -37.31
C ASP A 54 26.79 46.22 -36.85
N LEU A 55 27.87 45.49 -37.16
CA LEU A 55 28.07 44.11 -36.70
C LEU A 55 28.28 44.01 -35.18
N LEU A 56 29.01 44.95 -34.58
CA LEU A 56 29.15 45.03 -33.13
C LEU A 56 27.82 45.36 -32.45
N ASN A 57 27.04 46.30 -33.00
CA ASN A 57 25.72 46.63 -32.48
C ASN A 57 24.78 45.42 -32.51
N GLU A 58 24.79 44.62 -33.57
CA GLU A 58 24.00 43.39 -33.64
C GLU A 58 24.40 42.41 -32.52
N LYS A 59 25.70 42.22 -32.29
CA LYS A 59 26.21 41.38 -31.19
C LYS A 59 25.77 41.88 -29.82
N VAL A 60 25.77 43.20 -29.60
CA VAL A 60 25.30 43.80 -28.35
C VAL A 60 23.82 43.50 -28.14
N VAL A 61 22.98 43.71 -29.15
CA VAL A 61 21.54 43.40 -29.05
C VAL A 61 21.29 41.93 -28.73
N VAL A 62 22.05 41.00 -29.33
CA VAL A 62 21.95 39.57 -29.01
C VAL A 62 22.38 39.29 -27.57
N ALA A 63 23.47 39.92 -27.11
CA ALA A 63 23.96 39.77 -25.74
C ALA A 63 22.96 40.29 -24.72
N GLU A 64 22.37 41.48 -24.94
CA GLU A 64 21.35 42.07 -24.09
C GLU A 64 20.10 41.19 -24.01
N ARG A 65 19.62 40.65 -25.13
CA ARG A 65 18.49 39.71 -25.14
C ARG A 65 18.79 38.45 -24.35
N ARG A 66 20.01 37.92 -24.47
CA ARG A 66 20.44 36.75 -23.70
C ARG A 66 20.51 37.06 -22.21
N GLU A 67 21.02 38.22 -21.85
CA GLU A 67 21.06 38.67 -20.46
C GLU A 67 19.66 38.80 -19.87
N GLN A 68 18.73 39.40 -20.60
CA GLN A 68 17.33 39.49 -20.18
C GLN A 68 16.72 38.10 -19.96
N ALA A 69 16.92 37.17 -20.90
CA ALA A 69 16.42 35.80 -20.75
C ALA A 69 17.03 35.08 -19.52
N ILE A 70 18.30 35.34 -19.20
CA ILE A 70 18.95 34.81 -18.00
C ILE A 70 18.32 35.43 -16.74
N GLN A 71 18.09 36.74 -16.72
CA GLN A 71 17.45 37.42 -15.59
C GLN A 71 16.04 36.88 -15.35
N ASP A 72 15.23 36.75 -16.39
CA ASP A 72 13.87 36.20 -16.32
C ASP A 72 13.88 34.75 -15.82
N ALA A 73 14.80 33.93 -16.33
CA ALA A 73 14.98 32.55 -15.86
C ALA A 73 15.39 32.50 -14.38
N LEU A 74 16.21 33.44 -13.93
CA LEU A 74 16.67 33.51 -12.54
C LEU A 74 15.54 33.90 -11.59
N VAL A 75 14.69 34.86 -11.98
CA VAL A 75 13.47 35.21 -11.24
C VAL A 75 12.53 34.00 -11.17
N THR A 76 12.26 33.36 -12.31
CA THR A 76 11.41 32.16 -12.37
C THR A 76 11.94 31.04 -11.48
N ALA A 77 13.27 30.81 -11.46
CA ALA A 77 13.89 29.82 -10.60
C ALA A 77 13.78 30.18 -9.11
N GLN A 78 13.81 31.46 -8.75
CA GLN A 78 13.60 31.92 -7.39
C GLN A 78 12.15 31.70 -6.93
N GLU A 79 11.18 32.02 -7.78
CA GLU A 79 9.76 31.78 -7.54
C GLU A 79 9.48 30.29 -7.37
N LEU A 80 9.94 29.45 -8.31
CA LEU A 80 9.79 28.00 -8.22
C LEU A 80 10.40 27.43 -6.93
N ARG A 81 11.58 27.90 -6.53
CA ARG A 81 12.20 27.49 -5.27
C ARG A 81 11.33 27.85 -4.06
N GLN A 82 10.69 29.02 -4.07
CA GLN A 82 9.81 29.45 -3.00
C GLN A 82 8.53 28.59 -2.98
N ASP A 83 7.93 28.34 -4.13
CA ASP A 83 6.74 27.49 -4.28
C ASP A 83 7.00 26.06 -3.79
N VAL A 84 8.12 25.46 -4.18
CA VAL A 84 8.53 24.13 -3.71
C VAL A 84 8.70 24.11 -2.19
N LYS A 85 9.29 25.17 -1.61
CA LYS A 85 9.46 25.28 -0.15
C LYS A 85 8.12 25.41 0.57
N GLU A 86 7.18 26.16 0.01
CA GLU A 86 5.84 26.33 0.57
C GLU A 86 4.99 25.06 0.45
N GLN A 87 5.09 24.36 -0.69
CA GLN A 87 4.45 23.06 -0.89
C GLN A 87 5.01 22.03 0.09
N ALA A 88 6.33 21.88 0.19
CA ALA A 88 6.95 20.95 1.13
C ALA A 88 6.55 21.22 2.58
N ARG A 89 6.44 22.50 2.98
CA ARG A 89 5.93 22.89 4.31
C ARG A 89 4.46 22.48 4.50
N ARG A 90 3.61 22.70 3.50
CA ARG A 90 2.20 22.28 3.56
C ARG A 90 2.07 20.76 3.68
N GLU A 91 2.80 20.02 2.86
CA GLU A 91 2.82 18.55 2.90
C GLU A 91 3.35 18.02 4.23
N ALA A 92 4.43 18.60 4.76
CA ALA A 92 4.95 18.24 6.08
C ALA A 92 3.93 18.44 7.19
N ASN A 93 3.20 19.57 7.18
CA ASN A 93 2.14 19.84 8.15
C ASN A 93 0.98 18.86 8.04
N VAL A 94 0.59 18.48 6.82
CA VAL A 94 -0.45 17.46 6.58
C VAL A 94 0.00 16.11 7.12
N LEU A 95 1.22 15.68 6.76
CA LEU A 95 1.80 14.42 7.21
C LEU A 95 1.89 14.36 8.74
N GLU A 96 2.30 15.45 9.39
CA GLU A 96 2.36 15.53 10.85
C GLU A 96 0.97 15.38 11.48
N ARG A 97 -0.05 16.04 10.92
CA ARG A 97 -1.44 15.92 11.41
C ARG A 97 -1.97 14.50 11.22
N GLU A 98 -1.72 13.88 10.08
CA GLU A 98 -2.12 12.49 9.82
C GLU A 98 -1.39 11.50 10.72
N ALA A 99 -0.10 11.70 10.97
CA ALA A 99 0.67 10.88 11.89
C ALA A 99 0.12 10.99 13.31
N ARG A 100 -0.15 12.21 13.78
CA ARG A 100 -0.78 12.46 15.10
C ARG A 100 -2.15 11.80 15.20
N ALA A 101 -3.00 11.95 14.19
CA ALA A 101 -4.32 11.32 14.16
C ALA A 101 -4.25 9.79 14.19
N ARG A 102 -3.31 9.19 13.45
CA ARG A 102 -3.06 7.75 13.48
C ARG A 102 -2.58 7.27 14.85
N ILE A 103 -1.64 7.99 15.47
CA ILE A 103 -1.14 7.67 16.81
C ILE A 103 -2.30 7.70 17.82
N GLU A 104 -3.13 8.74 17.78
CA GLU A 104 -4.26 8.87 18.69
C GLU A 104 -5.28 7.72 18.50
N ALA A 105 -5.57 7.36 17.24
CA ALA A 105 -6.44 6.24 16.93
C ALA A 105 -5.89 4.91 17.48
N VAL A 106 -4.59 4.66 17.31
CA VAL A 106 -3.92 3.46 17.84
C VAL A 106 -3.95 3.42 19.37
N ILE A 107 -3.70 4.56 20.03
CA ILE A 107 -3.76 4.65 21.50
C ILE A 107 -5.18 4.38 21.99
N SER A 108 -6.18 5.00 21.37
CA SER A 108 -7.59 4.80 21.71
C SER A 108 -8.00 3.33 21.55
N GLU A 109 -7.66 2.70 20.42
CA GLU A 109 -7.99 1.29 20.19
C GLU A 109 -7.26 0.38 21.18
N SER A 110 -5.98 0.65 21.45
CA SER A 110 -5.22 -0.10 22.47
C SER A 110 -5.83 0.04 23.86
N GLY A 111 -6.30 1.23 24.23
CA GLY A 111 -7.00 1.47 25.49
C GLY A 111 -8.32 0.69 25.59
N ARG A 112 -9.07 0.61 24.48
CA ARG A 112 -10.30 -0.18 24.39
C ARG A 112 -10.01 -1.67 24.58
N VAL A 113 -9.03 -2.20 23.86
CA VAL A 113 -8.58 -3.60 23.97
C VAL A 113 -8.10 -3.93 25.38
N LEU A 114 -7.33 -3.05 26.02
CA LEU A 114 -6.91 -3.24 27.41
C LEU A 114 -8.09 -3.29 28.38
N THR A 115 -9.11 -2.47 28.16
CA THR A 115 -10.31 -2.45 28.99
C THR A 115 -11.12 -3.73 28.81
N ASP A 116 -11.30 -4.17 27.55
CA ASP A 116 -11.98 -5.42 27.22
C ASP A 116 -11.26 -6.63 27.86
N HIS A 117 -9.94 -6.70 27.77
CA HIS A 117 -9.15 -7.77 28.37
C HIS A 117 -9.20 -7.76 29.90
N ARG A 118 -9.20 -6.59 30.54
CA ARG A 118 -9.39 -6.50 32.00
C ARG A 118 -10.76 -7.02 32.41
N GLY A 119 -11.81 -6.63 31.68
CA GLY A 119 -13.16 -7.15 31.94
C GLY A 119 -13.25 -8.67 31.78
N ALA A 120 -12.62 -9.22 30.74
CA ALA A 120 -12.55 -10.67 30.53
C ALA A 120 -11.79 -11.39 31.66
N LEU A 121 -10.68 -10.82 32.15
CA LEU A 121 -9.92 -11.36 33.28
C LEU A 121 -10.76 -11.37 34.55
N GLU A 122 -11.45 -10.27 34.87
CA GLU A 122 -12.32 -10.20 36.04
C GLU A 122 -13.45 -11.24 35.98
N GLU A 123 -14.06 -11.43 34.81
CA GLU A 123 -15.11 -12.44 34.66
C GLU A 123 -14.55 -13.87 34.82
N LEU A 124 -13.35 -14.14 34.29
CA LEU A 124 -12.69 -15.43 34.46
C LEU A 124 -12.37 -15.71 35.93
N GLU A 125 -11.91 -14.69 36.69
CA GLU A 125 -11.70 -14.80 38.13
C GLU A 125 -13.01 -15.07 38.88
N ARG A 126 -14.10 -14.39 38.52
CA ARG A 126 -15.43 -14.67 39.09
C ARG A 126 -15.89 -16.09 38.77
N GLN A 127 -15.67 -16.58 37.55
CA GLN A 127 -15.97 -17.96 37.15
C GLN A 127 -15.17 -18.98 37.97
N ARG A 128 -13.85 -18.75 38.11
CA ARG A 128 -12.99 -19.56 38.97
C ARG A 128 -13.53 -19.62 40.40
N ASP A 129 -13.87 -18.50 41.00
CA ASP A 129 -14.35 -18.46 42.38
C ASP A 129 -15.69 -19.17 42.56
N ARG A 130 -16.61 -19.03 41.59
CA ARG A 130 -17.87 -19.78 41.58
C ARG A 130 -17.61 -21.28 41.48
N PHE A 131 -16.71 -21.70 40.58
CA PHE A 131 -16.34 -23.10 40.41
C PHE A 131 -15.72 -23.68 41.68
N LEU A 132 -14.74 -23.00 42.29
CA LEU A 132 -14.08 -23.47 43.51
C LEU A 132 -15.07 -23.61 44.69
N LYS A 133 -16.00 -22.65 44.84
CA LYS A 133 -17.06 -22.75 45.85
C LYS A 133 -17.98 -23.93 45.59
N ALA A 134 -18.46 -24.09 44.36
CA ALA A 134 -19.35 -25.20 43.98
C ALA A 134 -18.65 -26.56 44.15
N PHE A 135 -17.38 -26.65 43.76
CA PHE A 135 -16.57 -27.86 43.90
C PHE A 135 -16.31 -28.21 45.37
N ARG A 136 -16.02 -27.20 46.21
CA ARG A 136 -15.91 -27.39 47.65
C ARG A 136 -17.22 -27.96 48.24
N THR A 137 -18.36 -27.35 47.94
CA THR A 137 -19.65 -27.83 48.44
C THR A 137 -19.98 -29.25 47.93
N PHE A 138 -19.61 -29.56 46.69
CA PHE A 138 -19.73 -30.92 46.16
C PHE A 138 -18.89 -31.92 46.96
N LEU A 139 -17.61 -31.62 47.21
CA LEU A 139 -16.73 -32.48 48.00
C LEU A 139 -17.20 -32.65 49.44
N GLU A 140 -17.68 -31.58 50.09
CA GLU A 140 -18.26 -31.64 51.44
C GLU A 140 -19.46 -32.60 51.46
N ARG A 141 -20.36 -32.52 50.46
CA ARG A 141 -21.51 -33.44 50.33
C ARG A 141 -21.09 -34.90 50.10
N GLU A 142 -20.10 -35.15 49.25
CA GLU A 142 -19.61 -36.51 49.00
C GLU A 142 -18.93 -37.07 50.25
N LEU A 143 -18.20 -36.24 51.01
CA LEU A 143 -17.60 -36.65 52.28
C LEU A 143 -18.68 -37.01 53.31
N ASP A 144 -19.72 -36.18 53.47
CA ASP A 144 -20.86 -36.48 54.34
C ASP A 144 -21.51 -37.82 53.97
N THR A 145 -21.64 -38.11 52.67
CA THR A 145 -22.20 -39.38 52.18
C THR A 145 -21.31 -40.57 52.58
N VAL A 146 -19.99 -40.42 52.42
CA VAL A 146 -19.01 -41.45 52.84
C VAL A 146 -19.02 -41.63 54.36
N GLU A 147 -19.15 -40.56 55.14
CA GLU A 147 -19.28 -40.64 56.60
C GLU A 147 -20.54 -41.41 57.03
N VAL A 148 -21.67 -41.18 56.35
CA VAL A 148 -22.92 -41.93 56.57
C VAL A 148 -22.72 -43.42 56.25
N GLU A 149 -22.09 -43.76 55.13
CA GLU A 149 -21.80 -45.16 54.76
C GLU A 149 -20.79 -45.82 55.73
N MET A 150 -19.80 -45.09 56.23
CA MET A 150 -18.86 -45.59 57.25
C MET A 150 -19.53 -45.81 58.62
N GLY A 151 -20.56 -45.02 58.95
CA GLY A 151 -21.36 -45.19 60.16
C GLY A 151 -22.39 -46.32 60.09
N ARG A 152 -22.54 -46.96 58.93
CA ARG A 152 -23.39 -48.12 58.75
C ARG A 152 -22.83 -49.29 59.58
N ALA A 153 -23.70 -49.93 60.38
CA ALA A 153 -23.32 -51.14 61.09
C ALA A 153 -22.77 -52.18 60.12
N PRO A 154 -21.70 -52.94 60.48
CA PRO A 154 -21.26 -54.08 59.69
C PRO A 154 -22.47 -54.94 59.37
N LEU A 155 -22.52 -55.47 58.14
CA LEU A 155 -23.57 -56.42 57.76
C LEU A 155 -23.69 -57.45 58.89
N GLU A 156 -24.87 -57.52 59.53
CA GLU A 156 -25.15 -58.65 60.41
C GLU A 156 -24.94 -59.90 59.60
N ASP A 157 -24.32 -60.91 60.22
CA ASP A 157 -24.02 -62.19 59.61
C ASP A 157 -25.35 -62.86 59.26
N VAL A 158 -25.91 -62.48 58.11
CA VAL A 158 -27.07 -63.15 57.54
C VAL A 158 -26.53 -64.50 57.14
N THR A 159 -26.73 -65.48 58.01
CA THR A 159 -26.83 -66.87 57.55
C THR A 159 -27.89 -66.84 56.47
N GLN A 160 -27.45 -66.81 55.20
CA GLN A 160 -28.32 -67.11 54.09
C GLN A 160 -28.75 -68.55 54.33
N ASP A 161 -29.88 -68.73 55.02
CA ASP A 161 -30.71 -69.90 54.82
C ASP A 161 -31.17 -69.79 53.37
N LEU A 162 -30.30 -70.26 52.46
CA LEU A 162 -30.65 -70.58 51.09
C LEU A 162 -31.74 -71.62 51.21
N ASP A 163 -32.99 -71.16 51.19
CA ASP A 163 -34.17 -72.00 51.07
C ASP A 163 -34.14 -72.64 49.68
N LEU A 164 -33.33 -73.70 49.57
CA LEU A 164 -33.30 -74.63 48.44
C LEU A 164 -34.54 -75.55 48.46
N GLY A 165 -35.62 -75.15 49.15
CA GLY A 165 -36.91 -75.79 49.16
C GLY A 165 -37.74 -75.40 47.93
N LYS A 166 -37.86 -76.34 46.99
CA LYS A 166 -38.74 -76.33 45.79
C LYS A 166 -38.16 -75.74 44.50
N ALA A 167 -36.87 -75.96 44.26
CA ALA A 167 -36.38 -76.17 42.90
C ALA A 167 -35.92 -77.63 42.74
N VAL A 168 -36.83 -78.57 43.00
CA VAL A 168 -36.72 -79.91 42.41
C VAL A 168 -37.06 -79.71 40.94
N TRP A 169 -36.03 -79.51 40.11
CA TRP A 169 -36.18 -79.79 38.70
C TRP A 169 -36.55 -81.27 38.60
N SER A 170 -37.79 -81.52 38.19
CA SER A 170 -38.27 -82.82 37.75
C SER A 170 -37.43 -83.24 36.54
N MET A 171 -36.30 -83.88 36.82
CA MET A 171 -35.42 -84.51 35.83
C MET A 171 -35.80 -85.98 35.61
N GLU A 172 -36.88 -86.48 36.22
CA GLU A 172 -37.28 -87.90 36.19
C GLU A 172 -38.68 -88.19 35.63
N GLU A 173 -39.41 -87.21 35.08
CA GLU A 173 -40.64 -87.47 34.29
C GLU A 173 -40.51 -87.18 32.78
N HIS A 174 -39.42 -86.56 32.32
CA HIS A 174 -39.15 -86.35 30.89
C HIS A 174 -38.25 -87.43 30.24
N VAL A 175 -37.94 -88.52 30.94
CA VAL A 175 -37.20 -89.69 30.39
C VAL A 175 -38.14 -90.82 29.92
N LYS A 176 -39.47 -90.67 30.00
CA LYS A 176 -40.44 -91.66 29.47
C LYS A 176 -41.49 -91.13 28.48
N ALA A 177 -41.36 -89.89 28.01
CA ALA A 177 -42.21 -89.35 26.94
C ALA A 177 -41.41 -89.00 25.66
N VAL A 178 -40.28 -89.69 25.44
CA VAL A 178 -39.49 -89.63 24.18
C VAL A 178 -39.88 -90.73 23.19
N GLU A 179 -40.86 -91.58 23.51
CA GLU A 179 -41.41 -92.56 22.56
C GLU A 179 -42.89 -92.30 22.31
N GLY A 180 -43.17 -91.58 21.22
CA GLY A 180 -44.52 -91.52 20.63
C GLY A 180 -44.99 -90.09 20.36
N GLU A 181 -45.00 -89.75 19.07
CA GLU A 181 -45.93 -88.76 18.47
C GLU A 181 -45.81 -87.33 19.04
N GLY A 182 -45.08 -86.43 18.42
CA GLY A 182 -45.37 -85.97 17.07
C GLY A 182 -46.17 -84.67 17.14
N ARG A 183 -45.72 -83.68 16.35
CA ARG A 183 -46.43 -82.41 16.01
C ARG A 183 -46.45 -81.40 17.17
N VAL A 184 -46.07 -80.12 17.05
CA VAL A 184 -46.17 -79.15 15.96
C VAL A 184 -45.22 -77.97 16.29
N GLU A 185 -44.66 -77.32 15.26
CA GLU A 185 -44.12 -75.94 15.29
C GLU A 185 -42.85 -75.65 16.10
N ALA A 186 -41.73 -76.25 15.68
CA ALA A 186 -40.41 -75.65 15.90
C ALA A 186 -39.61 -75.61 14.58
N GLN A 187 -40.25 -75.13 13.51
CA GLN A 187 -39.50 -74.62 12.36
C GLN A 187 -40.40 -73.68 11.54
N THR A 188 -40.36 -72.38 11.87
CA THR A 188 -40.58 -71.24 10.95
C THR A 188 -40.70 -69.91 11.73
N LYS A 189 -39.61 -69.41 12.31
CA LYS A 189 -39.39 -67.96 12.51
C LYS A 189 -37.90 -67.58 12.36
N ALA A 190 -37.19 -68.33 11.52
CA ALA A 190 -35.93 -67.91 10.93
C ALA A 190 -36.18 -67.72 9.44
N THR A 191 -36.86 -66.61 9.10
CA THR A 191 -36.84 -65.85 7.83
C THR A 191 -38.08 -64.97 7.78
N LYS A 192 -37.91 -63.74 7.28
CA LYS A 192 -38.93 -62.69 7.05
C LYS A 192 -39.32 -61.96 8.34
N ILE A 193 -39.02 -60.68 8.53
CA ILE A 193 -39.43 -59.57 7.67
C ILE A 193 -38.42 -58.43 7.82
N GLU A 194 -37.70 -58.17 6.72
CA GLU A 194 -37.49 -56.80 6.25
C GLU A 194 -38.87 -56.21 5.91
N ALA A 195 -39.27 -55.20 6.66
CA ALA A 195 -40.21 -54.11 6.38
C ALA A 195 -40.47 -53.49 7.76
N GLU A 196 -40.23 -52.21 8.02
CA GLU A 196 -40.72 -51.09 7.24
C GLU A 196 -39.96 -49.82 7.67
N VAL A 197 -39.60 -49.03 6.67
CA VAL A 197 -38.94 -47.73 6.73
C VAL A 197 -39.84 -46.69 7.42
N ARG A 198 -39.31 -46.03 8.46
CA ARG A 198 -39.65 -44.66 8.92
C ARG A 198 -38.83 -44.39 10.20
N ASP A 199 -38.16 -43.29 10.44
CA ASP A 199 -38.07 -41.98 9.83
C ASP A 199 -36.82 -41.33 10.43
N GLU A 200 -36.08 -40.59 9.60
CA GLU A 200 -35.29 -39.38 9.91
C GLU A 200 -34.46 -39.33 11.22
N GLY A 201 -33.13 -39.43 11.12
CA GLY A 201 -32.26 -38.24 11.04
C GLY A 201 -31.51 -38.08 12.37
N THR A 202 -30.25 -37.67 12.49
CA THR A 202 -29.43 -36.83 11.63
C THR A 202 -27.96 -37.05 12.03
N GLU A 203 -27.08 -36.96 11.04
CA GLU A 203 -25.66 -37.25 11.06
C GLU A 203 -24.82 -36.23 11.86
N LEU A 204 -23.73 -36.72 12.46
CA LEU A 204 -22.54 -35.93 12.80
C LEU A 204 -21.42 -36.35 11.84
N PRO A 205 -20.83 -35.46 11.02
CA PRO A 205 -19.61 -35.80 10.31
C PRO A 205 -18.39 -35.34 11.10
N LEU A 206 -17.56 -36.31 11.49
CA LEU A 206 -16.13 -36.11 11.70
C LEU A 206 -15.44 -36.57 10.41
N ALA A 207 -14.79 -35.65 9.70
CA ALA A 207 -13.78 -36.02 8.70
C ALA A 207 -12.76 -34.88 8.59
N THR A 208 -11.68 -35.06 9.35
CA THR A 208 -10.33 -34.67 8.95
C THR A 208 -10.00 -35.33 7.62
N ASP A 209 -9.56 -34.57 6.62
CA ASP A 209 -8.45 -35.05 5.80
C ASP A 209 -7.58 -33.91 5.30
N LEU A 210 -6.28 -34.16 5.42
CA LEU A 210 -5.16 -33.28 5.10
C LEU A 210 -4.67 -33.61 3.70
N SER A 211 -4.56 -32.61 2.82
CA SER A 211 -3.36 -32.42 1.98
C SER A 211 -3.41 -31.11 1.18
N PRO A 212 -2.28 -30.40 1.04
CA PRO A 212 -2.16 -29.21 0.21
C PRO A 212 -1.63 -29.58 -1.18
N ALA A 213 -2.26 -29.09 -2.25
CA ALA A 213 -1.69 -29.05 -3.58
C ALA A 213 -1.60 -27.60 -4.03
N PHE A 214 -0.38 -27.06 -3.95
CA PHE A 214 0.04 -25.87 -4.66
C PHE A 214 0.16 -26.23 -6.14
N GLU A 215 -0.69 -25.66 -6.99
CA GLU A 215 -0.43 -25.58 -8.42
C GLU A 215 -0.30 -24.12 -8.85
N SER A 216 0.82 -23.90 -9.52
CA SER A 216 1.25 -22.72 -10.24
C SER A 216 0.39 -22.42 -11.46
N GLY A 217 0.19 -21.13 -11.75
CA GLY A 217 0.44 -20.60 -13.10
C GLY A 217 -0.76 -20.15 -13.94
N HIS A 218 -0.51 -19.04 -14.65
CA HIS A 218 -1.32 -18.34 -15.67
C HIS A 218 -2.44 -17.44 -15.13
N GLY A 219 -2.58 -16.16 -15.51
CA GLY A 219 -2.06 -15.42 -16.65
C GLY A 219 -3.24 -14.87 -17.46
N GLN A 220 -3.27 -13.54 -17.67
CA GLN A 220 -4.23 -12.72 -18.45
C GLN A 220 -5.54 -12.38 -17.70
N ALA A 221 -6.04 -11.14 -17.67
CA ALA A 221 -5.88 -9.99 -18.57
C ALA A 221 -5.62 -8.67 -17.82
#